data_AF-A0A1X1QTE5-F1
#
_entry.id   AF-A0A1X1QTE5-F1
#
_cell.length_a   1.000
_cell.length_b   1.000
_cell.length_c   1.000
_cell.angle_alpha   90.00
_cell.angle_beta   90.00
_cell.angle_gamma   90.00
#
_symmetry.space_group_name_H-M   'P 1'
#
loop_
_entity.id
_entity.type
_entity.pdbx_description
1 polymer ?
#
loop_
_entity_poly.entity_id
_entity_poly.type
_entity_poly.pdbx_seq_one_letter_code
_entity_poly.pdbx_strand_id
1 'polypeptide(L)'
;MISIGGYPLISLAKARVKRDEFKTMLSDNINPAKAEQKANARAKAQAEQAQQTTFNDVFYQWHGQAKYNWSDKYTADVIKRSKCHLLPHIGDIAICDIDTDVIATVLLKIDEQNKQDTLAKVRGIASRVFRYGVSLKLSAFDPISNIAKERFNKKKKVKHFAAITDPKQIGGLLRLLNDYHGTYQVATALKLAPICFYALTN
;
A
#
# COMPACT_ATOMS: atom_id res chain seq x y z
N MET A 1 0.34 43.17 -18.28
CA MET A 1 0.43 42.66 -19.67
C MET A 1 0.69 41.16 -19.60
N ILE A 2 -0.12 40.33 -20.25
CA ILE A 2 0.09 38.87 -20.35
C ILE A 2 0.52 38.57 -21.77
N SER A 3 1.66 37.90 -21.92
CA SER A 3 2.13 37.40 -23.21
C SER A 3 1.67 35.95 -23.36
N ILE A 4 0.88 35.67 -24.39
CA ILE A 4 0.33 34.33 -24.67
C ILE A 4 1.41 33.42 -25.27
N GLY A 5 2.53 34.00 -25.73
CA GLY A 5 3.68 33.39 -26.40
C GLY A 5 3.88 33.96 -27.82
N GLY A 6 5.06 33.74 -28.40
CA GLY A 6 5.42 34.25 -29.73
C GLY A 6 5.12 33.27 -30.87
N TYR A 7 4.79 33.78 -32.05
CA TYR A 7 4.78 32.99 -33.28
C TYR A 7 6.21 32.54 -33.63
N PRO A 8 6.46 31.30 -34.09
CA PRO A 8 5.52 30.25 -34.50
C PRO A 8 5.16 29.22 -33.41
N LEU A 9 5.56 29.43 -32.15
CA LEU A 9 5.37 28.46 -31.07
C LEU A 9 3.90 28.16 -30.76
N ILE A 10 3.01 29.10 -31.08
CA ILE A 10 1.55 28.95 -30.97
C ILE A 10 0.86 29.31 -32.28
N SER A 11 -0.15 28.52 -32.64
CA SER A 11 -1.02 28.85 -33.76
C SER A 11 -1.96 30.00 -33.40
N LEU A 12 -2.34 30.75 -34.43
CA LEU A 12 -3.28 31.87 -34.32
C LEU A 12 -4.64 31.44 -33.74
N ALA A 13 -5.06 30.19 -34.03
CA ALA A 13 -6.25 29.57 -33.46
C ALA A 13 -6.13 29.38 -31.93
N LYS A 14 -5.03 28.79 -31.44
CA LYS A 14 -4.80 28.61 -29.99
C LYS A 14 -4.70 29.95 -29.26
N ALA A 15 -4.10 30.96 -29.88
CA ALA A 15 -4.01 32.31 -29.31
C ALA A 15 -5.39 32.97 -29.13
N ARG A 16 -6.32 32.78 -30.08
CA ARG A 16 -7.70 33.28 -29.97
C ARG A 16 -8.45 32.63 -28.80
N VAL A 17 -8.33 31.30 -28.65
CA VAL A 17 -8.95 30.55 -27.54
C VAL A 17 -8.46 31.06 -26.18
N LYS A 18 -7.14 31.14 -25.96
CA LYS A 18 -6.57 31.66 -24.71
C LYS A 18 -6.97 33.10 -24.40
N ARG A 19 -7.08 33.95 -25.42
CA ARG A 19 -7.56 35.33 -25.25
C ARG A 19 -9.00 35.35 -24.73
N ASP A 20 -9.86 34.51 -25.28
CA ASP A 20 -11.27 34.46 -24.89
C ASP A 20 -11.40 33.88 -23.46
N GLU A 21 -10.59 32.89 -23.08
CA GLU A 21 -10.45 32.40 -21.69
C GLU A 21 -9.99 33.50 -20.70
N PHE A 22 -9.05 34.37 -21.09
CA PHE A 22 -8.64 35.48 -20.22
C PHE A 22 -9.72 36.56 -20.11
N LYS A 23 -10.52 36.77 -21.15
CA LYS A 23 -11.67 37.68 -21.10
C LYS A 23 -12.76 37.17 -20.17
N THR A 24 -13.05 35.87 -20.18
CA THR A 24 -14.02 35.28 -19.25
C THR A 24 -13.53 35.35 -17.80
N MET A 25 -12.25 35.07 -17.55
CA MET A 25 -11.68 35.26 -16.21
C MET A 25 -11.79 36.71 -15.72
N LEU A 26 -11.59 37.69 -16.60
CA LEU A 26 -11.77 39.10 -16.28
C LEU A 26 -13.23 39.47 -16.00
N SER A 27 -14.20 38.91 -16.73
CA SER A 27 -15.62 39.12 -16.43
C SER A 27 -16.02 38.55 -15.07
N ASP A 28 -15.35 37.48 -14.63
CA ASP A 28 -15.51 36.89 -13.29
C ASP A 28 -14.74 37.65 -12.19
N ASN A 29 -14.21 38.84 -12.48
CA ASN A 29 -13.34 39.64 -11.58
C ASN A 29 -12.03 38.94 -11.15
N ILE A 30 -11.59 37.89 -11.86
CA ILE A 30 -10.34 37.18 -11.59
C ILE A 30 -9.25 37.75 -12.49
N ASN A 31 -8.20 38.34 -11.90
CA ASN A 31 -7.06 38.82 -12.68
C ASN A 31 -6.23 37.62 -13.22
N PRO A 32 -6.18 37.40 -14.56
CA PRO A 32 -5.54 36.23 -15.14
C PRO A 32 -4.03 36.16 -14.86
N ALA A 33 -3.34 37.30 -14.74
CA ALA A 33 -1.90 37.33 -14.48
C ALA A 33 -1.58 36.86 -13.06
N LYS A 34 -2.39 37.30 -12.09
CA LYS A 34 -2.27 36.85 -10.70
C LYS A 34 -2.70 35.39 -10.55
N ALA A 35 -3.67 34.92 -11.34
CA ALA A 35 -4.11 33.53 -11.35
C ALA A 35 -3.00 32.60 -11.88
N GLU A 36 -2.39 32.91 -13.04
CA GLU A 36 -1.27 32.15 -13.58
C GLU A 36 -0.05 32.18 -12.65
N GLN A 37 0.31 33.35 -12.09
CA GLN A 37 1.40 33.45 -11.12
C GLN A 37 1.15 32.60 -9.86
N LYS A 38 -0.05 32.67 -9.29
CA LYS A 38 -0.41 31.85 -8.12
C LYS A 38 -0.40 30.36 -8.45
N ALA A 39 -0.88 29.96 -9.62
CA ALA A 39 -0.85 28.57 -10.07
C ALA A 39 0.60 28.07 -10.23
N ASN A 40 1.45 28.85 -10.90
CA ASN A 40 2.86 28.51 -11.10
C ASN A 40 3.65 28.48 -9.77
N ALA A 41 3.40 29.44 -8.87
CA ALA A 41 4.04 29.46 -7.55
C ALA A 41 3.61 28.27 -6.69
N ARG A 42 2.33 27.90 -6.71
CA ARG A 42 1.83 26.70 -6.02
C ARG A 42 2.44 25.42 -6.58
N ALA A 43 2.53 25.31 -7.91
CA ALA A 43 3.14 24.16 -8.55
C ALA A 43 4.63 24.00 -8.19
N LYS A 44 5.38 25.12 -8.16
CA LYS A 44 6.79 25.11 -7.74
C LYS A 44 6.96 24.72 -6.27
N ALA A 45 6.20 25.33 -5.37
CA ALA A 45 6.25 25.00 -3.94
C ALA A 45 5.88 23.53 -3.67
N GLN A 46 4.91 22.99 -4.42
CA GLN A 46 4.54 21.57 -4.34
C GLN A 46 5.66 20.65 -4.83
N ALA A 47 6.32 21.00 -5.94
CA ALA A 47 7.44 20.22 -6.46
C ALA A 47 8.63 20.22 -5.48
N GLU A 48 8.96 21.37 -4.89
CA GLU A 48 10.01 21.49 -3.87
C GLU A 48 9.68 20.67 -2.62
N GLN A 49 8.44 20.75 -2.14
CA GLN A 49 7.99 19.98 -0.98
C GLN A 49 8.05 18.46 -1.26
N ALA A 50 7.68 18.04 -2.46
CA ALA A 50 7.67 16.64 -2.83
C ALA A 50 9.10 16.06 -3.01
N GLN A 51 10.07 16.89 -3.42
CA GLN A 51 11.49 16.53 -3.44
C GLN A 51 12.09 16.43 -2.04
N GLN A 52 11.61 17.23 -1.08
CA GLN A 52 12.08 17.18 0.31
C GLN A 52 11.45 16.05 1.12
N THR A 53 10.26 15.58 0.71
CA THR A 53 9.52 14.57 1.47
C THR A 53 9.92 13.17 1.04
N THR A 54 10.50 12.42 1.96
CA THR A 54 10.91 11.04 1.71
C THR A 54 9.75 10.06 1.85
N PHE A 55 9.90 8.84 1.31
CA PHE A 55 8.92 7.77 1.53
C PHE A 55 8.74 7.47 3.03
N ASN A 56 9.81 7.57 3.82
CA ASN A 56 9.77 7.32 5.26
C ASN A 56 8.85 8.31 5.98
N ASP A 57 8.92 9.60 5.62
CA ASP A 57 8.08 10.65 6.21
C ASP A 57 6.59 10.40 5.91
N VAL A 58 6.28 10.12 4.65
CA VAL A 58 4.90 9.81 4.23
C VAL A 58 4.41 8.53 4.89
N PHE A 59 5.27 7.52 5.04
CA PHE A 59 4.94 6.28 5.73
C PHE A 59 4.56 6.53 7.19
N TYR A 60 5.36 7.27 7.94
CA TYR A 60 5.07 7.56 9.35
C TYR A 60 3.85 8.47 9.52
N GLN A 61 3.65 9.43 8.64
CA GLN A 61 2.46 10.28 8.66
C GLN A 61 1.19 9.45 8.39
N TRP A 62 1.22 8.60 7.36
CA TRP A 62 0.12 7.68 7.06
C TRP A 62 -0.14 6.69 8.20
N HIS A 63 0.92 6.09 8.74
CA HIS A 63 0.82 5.13 9.84
C HIS A 63 0.26 5.77 11.11
N GLY A 64 0.66 7.01 11.40
CA GLY A 64 0.13 7.82 12.50
C GLY A 64 -1.37 8.11 12.41
N GLN A 65 -1.94 8.15 11.19
CA GLN A 65 -3.39 8.29 10.98
C GLN A 65 -4.09 6.92 10.99
N ALA A 66 -3.46 5.91 10.37
CA ALA A 66 -4.05 4.57 10.24
C ALA A 66 -4.14 3.83 11.59
N LYS A 67 -3.25 4.11 12.54
CA LYS A 67 -3.22 3.46 13.86
C LYS A 67 -4.53 3.62 14.65
N TYR A 68 -5.29 4.70 14.43
CA TYR A 68 -6.54 4.95 15.17
C TYR A 68 -7.67 4.01 14.75
N ASN A 69 -7.61 3.46 13.53
CA ASN A 69 -8.64 2.58 12.98
C ASN A 69 -8.31 1.09 13.17
N TRP A 70 -7.10 0.77 13.64
CA TRP A 70 -6.58 -0.60 13.71
C TRP A 70 -6.26 -1.01 15.14
N SER A 71 -6.30 -2.31 15.41
CA SER A 71 -5.83 -2.84 16.69
C SER A 71 -4.32 -2.64 16.84
N ASP A 72 -3.86 -2.45 18.08
CA ASP A 72 -2.44 -2.24 18.40
C ASP A 72 -1.55 -3.34 17.82
N LYS A 73 -2.03 -4.59 17.87
CA LYS A 73 -1.34 -5.74 17.32
C LYS A 73 -1.14 -5.59 15.81
N TYR A 74 -2.17 -5.22 15.06
CA TYR A 74 -2.07 -5.04 13.62
C TYR A 74 -1.16 -3.86 13.26
N THR A 75 -1.27 -2.76 13.99
CA THR A 75 -0.45 -1.56 13.84
C THR A 75 1.05 -1.85 14.00
N ALA A 76 1.42 -2.61 15.04
CA ALA A 76 2.81 -3.06 15.27
C ALA A 76 3.30 -3.98 14.15
N ASP A 77 2.43 -4.88 13.69
CA ASP A 77 2.69 -5.83 12.62
C ASP A 77 2.95 -5.16 11.27
N VAL A 78 2.27 -4.04 10.99
CA VAL A 78 2.47 -3.22 9.78
C VAL A 78 3.82 -2.52 9.84
N ILE A 79 4.16 -1.85 10.95
CA ILE A 79 5.48 -1.20 11.12
C ILE A 79 6.60 -2.22 10.94
N LYS A 80 6.50 -3.38 11.60
CA LYS A 80 7.53 -4.40 11.56
C LYS A 80 7.78 -4.89 10.14
N ARG A 81 6.73 -5.13 9.35
CA ARG A 81 6.86 -5.55 7.95
C ARG A 81 7.46 -4.46 7.07
N SER A 82 7.03 -3.21 7.24
CA SER A 82 7.56 -2.08 6.49
C SER A 82 9.03 -1.83 6.80
N LYS A 83 9.44 -1.88 8.08
CA LYS A 83 10.84 -1.75 8.51
C LYS A 83 11.74 -2.87 7.99
N CYS A 84 11.20 -4.08 7.83
CA CYS A 84 11.96 -5.22 7.34
C CYS A 84 12.15 -5.21 5.82
N HIS A 85 11.12 -4.78 5.07
CA HIS A 85 11.05 -5.02 3.63
C HIS A 85 10.96 -3.77 2.74
N LEU A 86 10.46 -2.64 3.24
CA LEU A 86 10.24 -1.42 2.43
C LEU A 86 11.25 -0.33 2.77
N LEU A 87 11.28 0.08 4.04
CA LEU A 87 12.06 1.22 4.51
C LEU A 87 13.57 1.08 4.24
N PRO A 88 14.22 -0.09 4.36
CA PRO A 88 15.65 -0.22 4.08
C PRO A 88 16.05 0.01 2.62
N HIS A 89 15.09 -0.03 1.69
CA HIS A 89 15.37 0.07 0.26
C HIS A 89 14.86 1.37 -0.36
N ILE A 90 13.74 1.90 0.13
CA ILE A 90 13.04 3.03 -0.48
C ILE A 90 12.89 4.20 0.52
N GLY A 91 13.20 3.99 1.80
CA GLY A 91 12.92 4.95 2.88
C GLY A 91 13.49 6.34 2.62
N ASP A 92 14.74 6.44 2.21
CA ASP A 92 15.46 7.72 2.04
C ASP A 92 15.21 8.38 0.67
N ILE A 93 14.47 7.73 -0.22
CA ILE A 93 14.17 8.25 -1.56
C ILE A 93 12.97 9.19 -1.47
N ALA A 94 13.04 10.32 -2.19
CA ALA A 94 11.92 11.25 -2.32
C ALA A 94 10.72 10.55 -2.96
N ILE A 95 9.51 10.78 -2.43
CA ILE A 95 8.32 10.03 -2.88
C ILE A 95 7.97 10.27 -4.36
N CYS A 96 8.39 11.41 -4.92
CA CYS A 96 8.24 11.75 -6.34
C CYS A 96 9.17 10.94 -7.26
N ASP A 97 10.35 10.57 -6.80
CA ASP A 97 11.38 9.94 -7.63
C ASP A 97 11.27 8.41 -7.64
N ILE A 98 10.30 7.85 -6.92
CA ILE A 98 10.11 6.40 -6.84
C ILE A 98 9.34 5.91 -8.06
N ASP A 99 10.10 5.36 -9.00
CA ASP A 99 9.55 4.70 -10.16
C ASP A 99 9.00 3.30 -9.88
N THR A 100 8.18 2.82 -10.82
CA THR A 100 7.59 1.48 -10.79
C THR A 100 8.65 0.38 -10.74
N ASP A 101 9.81 0.59 -11.38
CA ASP A 101 10.87 -0.41 -11.44
C ASP A 101 11.64 -0.55 -10.11
N VAL A 102 11.83 0.56 -9.38
CA VAL A 102 12.45 0.56 -8.05
C VAL A 102 11.62 -0.30 -7.10
N ILE A 103 10.30 -0.09 -7.08
CA ILE A 103 9.40 -0.88 -6.22
C ILE A 103 9.31 -2.33 -6.70
N ALA A 104 9.26 -2.57 -8.02
CA ALA A 104 9.24 -3.92 -8.55
C ALA A 104 10.48 -4.71 -8.11
N THR A 105 11.66 -4.10 -8.13
CA THR A 105 12.90 -4.72 -7.67
C THR A 105 12.84 -5.10 -6.19
N VAL A 106 12.30 -4.23 -5.33
CA VAL A 106 12.11 -4.53 -3.91
C VAL A 106 11.13 -5.68 -3.69
N LEU A 107 10.03 -5.70 -4.45
CA LEU A 107 9.05 -6.77 -4.39
C LEU A 107 9.61 -8.10 -4.89
N LEU A 108 10.45 -8.10 -5.93
CA LEU A 108 11.10 -9.31 -6.46
C LEU A 108 12.04 -9.95 -5.42
N LYS A 109 12.78 -9.16 -4.64
CA LYS A 109 13.62 -9.70 -3.54
C LYS A 109 12.81 -10.48 -2.49
N ILE A 110 11.55 -10.09 -2.25
CA ILE A 110 10.65 -10.80 -1.33
C ILE A 110 10.09 -12.06 -2.00
N ASP A 111 9.86 -12.00 -3.31
CA ASP A 111 9.38 -13.10 -4.13
C ASP A 111 10.38 -14.25 -4.18
N GLU A 112 11.69 -13.94 -4.34
CA GLU A 112 12.80 -14.90 -4.30
C GLU A 112 12.86 -15.69 -2.99
N GLN A 113 12.46 -15.08 -1.87
CA GLN A 113 12.37 -15.76 -0.57
C GLN A 113 11.17 -16.72 -0.46
N ASN A 114 10.38 -16.89 -1.52
CA ASN A 114 9.17 -17.72 -1.56
C ASN A 114 8.08 -17.30 -0.53
N LYS A 115 8.07 -16.04 -0.08
CA LYS A 115 7.14 -15.52 0.95
C LYS A 115 5.96 -14.76 0.34
N GLN A 116 5.12 -15.48 -0.40
CA GLN A 116 4.01 -14.90 -1.18
C GLN A 116 2.98 -14.08 -0.38
N ASP A 117 2.62 -14.53 0.82
CA ASP A 117 1.69 -13.77 1.66
C ASP A 117 2.33 -12.51 2.24
N THR A 118 3.64 -12.54 2.48
CA THR A 118 4.38 -11.35 2.91
C THR A 118 4.46 -10.35 1.76
N LEU A 119 4.76 -10.82 0.55
CA LEU A 119 4.76 -10.01 -0.68
C LEU A 119 3.41 -9.31 -0.87
N ALA A 120 2.31 -10.04 -0.81
CA ALA A 120 0.96 -9.47 -0.99
C ALA A 120 0.64 -8.41 0.07
N LYS A 121 1.03 -8.65 1.34
CA LYS A 121 0.85 -7.70 2.43
C LYS A 121 1.70 -6.45 2.24
N VAL A 122 2.99 -6.61 1.93
CA VAL A 122 3.94 -5.51 1.72
C VAL A 122 3.51 -4.65 0.54
N ARG A 123 3.12 -5.27 -0.58
CA ARG A 123 2.57 -4.57 -1.75
C ARG A 123 1.32 -3.76 -1.38
N GLY A 124 0.41 -4.34 -0.60
CA GLY A 124 -0.80 -3.67 -0.13
C GLY A 124 -0.50 -2.46 0.77
N ILE A 125 0.49 -2.57 1.66
CA ILE A 125 0.93 -1.47 2.52
C ILE A 125 1.51 -0.35 1.66
N ALA A 126 2.46 -0.65 0.77
CA ALA A 126 3.10 0.36 -0.05
C ALA A 126 2.09 1.09 -0.96
N SER A 127 1.12 0.40 -1.57
CA SER A 127 0.07 1.04 -2.37
C SER A 127 -0.79 2.00 -1.54
N ARG A 128 -1.08 1.66 -0.27
CA ARG A 128 -1.81 2.58 0.62
C ARG A 128 -1.01 3.84 0.95
N VAL A 129 0.31 3.71 1.14
CA VAL A 129 1.22 4.85 1.37
C VAL A 129 1.27 5.75 0.15
N PHE A 130 1.43 5.19 -1.06
CA PHE A 130 1.44 6.01 -2.28
C PHE A 130 0.10 6.70 -2.53
N ARG A 131 -1.04 6.03 -2.33
CA ARG A 131 -2.36 6.68 -2.43
C ARG A 131 -2.53 7.81 -1.42
N TYR A 132 -1.97 7.66 -0.21
CA TYR A 132 -1.94 8.73 0.76
C TYR A 132 -1.07 9.90 0.29
N GLY A 133 0.11 9.63 -0.26
CA GLY A 133 0.97 10.64 -0.90
C GLY A 133 0.29 11.37 -2.07
N VAL A 134 -0.48 10.65 -2.90
CA VAL A 134 -1.31 11.24 -3.96
C VAL A 134 -2.38 12.17 -3.38
N SER A 135 -3.02 11.77 -2.28
CA SER A 135 -4.03 12.61 -1.60
C SER A 135 -3.41 13.92 -1.06
N LEU A 136 -2.13 13.87 -0.66
CA LEU A 136 -1.35 15.02 -0.22
C LEU A 136 -0.72 15.82 -1.38
N LYS A 137 -0.91 15.41 -2.63
CA LYS A 137 -0.27 15.99 -3.84
C LYS A 137 1.26 15.92 -3.83
N LEU A 138 1.82 14.99 -3.07
CA LEU A 138 3.27 14.72 -3.02
C LEU A 138 3.71 13.73 -4.10
N SER A 139 2.77 13.00 -4.71
CA SER A 139 3.04 12.09 -5.82
C SER A 139 1.91 12.19 -6.85
N ALA A 140 2.24 12.00 -8.12
CA ALA A 140 1.28 12.14 -9.21
C ALA A 140 0.37 10.89 -9.35
N PHE A 141 0.88 9.70 -9.05
CA PHE A 141 0.14 8.44 -9.21
C PHE A 141 0.68 7.35 -8.28
N ASP A 142 -0.08 6.24 -8.15
CA ASP A 142 0.37 5.04 -7.42
C ASP A 142 1.16 4.11 -8.36
N PRO A 143 2.51 4.05 -8.27
CA PRO A 143 3.33 3.19 -9.14
C PRO A 143 3.06 1.68 -8.95
N ILE A 144 2.49 1.27 -7.81
CA ILE A 144 2.22 -0.15 -7.52
C ILE A 144 0.98 -0.64 -8.25
N SER A 145 0.05 0.26 -8.57
CA SER A 145 -1.19 -0.10 -9.28
C SER A 145 -0.89 -0.72 -10.65
N ASN A 146 0.18 -0.29 -11.31
CA ASN A 146 0.55 -0.70 -12.67
C ASN A 146 1.37 -2.01 -12.72
N ILE A 147 1.79 -2.56 -11.58
CA ILE A 147 2.61 -3.79 -11.55
C ILE A 147 1.70 -5.01 -11.74
N ALA A 148 1.81 -5.70 -12.88
CA ALA A 148 1.06 -6.94 -13.12
C ALA A 148 1.33 -7.99 -12.02
N LYS A 149 0.28 -8.63 -11.52
CA LYS A 149 0.41 -9.70 -10.50
C LYS A 149 1.14 -10.93 -11.05
N GLU A 150 1.11 -11.12 -12.36
CA GLU A 150 1.76 -12.22 -13.10
C GLU A 150 3.29 -12.13 -13.10
N ARG A 151 3.85 -10.96 -12.79
CA ARG A 151 5.30 -10.78 -12.65
C ARG A 151 5.88 -11.53 -11.43
N PHE A 152 5.03 -11.96 -10.50
CA PHE A 152 5.45 -12.64 -9.26
C PHE A 152 5.08 -14.11 -9.29
N ASN A 153 5.86 -14.91 -8.56
CA ASN A 153 5.63 -16.35 -8.47
C ASN A 153 4.21 -16.66 -7.93
N LYS A 154 3.57 -17.69 -8.50
CA LYS A 154 2.21 -18.07 -8.11
C LYS A 154 2.17 -18.47 -6.64
N LYS A 155 1.14 -18.00 -5.92
CA LYS A 155 0.86 -18.45 -4.55
C LYS A 155 0.85 -19.97 -4.51
N LYS A 156 1.61 -20.55 -3.57
CA LYS A 156 1.51 -21.99 -3.28
C LYS A 156 0.04 -22.29 -2.95
N LYS A 157 -0.51 -23.35 -3.54
CA LYS A 157 -1.89 -23.79 -3.23
C LYS A 157 -1.96 -23.98 -1.72
N VAL A 158 -2.91 -23.30 -1.07
CA VAL A 158 -3.14 -23.42 0.37
C VAL A 158 -3.49 -24.87 0.65
N LYS A 159 -2.60 -25.59 1.32
CA LYS A 159 -2.90 -26.93 1.84
C LYS A 159 -3.64 -26.72 3.15
N HIS A 160 -4.97 -26.73 3.09
CA HIS A 160 -5.78 -26.79 4.30
C HIS A 160 -5.40 -28.08 5.05
N PHE A 161 -5.28 -28.00 6.37
CA PHE A 161 -5.12 -29.19 7.19
C PHE A 161 -6.37 -30.05 6.98
N ALA A 162 -6.18 -31.25 6.42
CA ALA A 162 -7.29 -32.15 6.17
C ALA A 162 -7.91 -32.55 7.51
N ALA A 163 -9.22 -32.32 7.65
CA ALA A 163 -9.97 -32.92 8.74
C ALA A 163 -9.93 -34.44 8.57
N ILE A 164 -9.67 -35.15 9.66
CA ILE A 164 -9.73 -36.62 9.65
C ILE A 164 -11.21 -36.98 9.65
N THR A 165 -11.75 -37.37 8.50
CA THR A 165 -13.17 -37.75 8.34
C THR A 165 -13.38 -39.27 8.47
N ASP A 166 -12.32 -40.08 8.39
CA ASP A 166 -12.40 -41.54 8.53
C ASP A 166 -12.51 -41.94 10.02
N PRO A 167 -13.59 -42.61 10.45
CA PRO A 167 -13.78 -43.05 11.84
C PRO A 167 -12.63 -43.88 12.40
N LYS A 168 -11.94 -44.67 11.57
CA LYS A 168 -10.80 -45.49 12.02
C LYS A 168 -9.60 -44.63 12.39
N GLN A 169 -9.33 -43.59 11.61
CA GLN A 169 -8.23 -42.66 11.87
C GLN A 169 -8.55 -41.75 13.06
N ILE A 170 -9.81 -41.35 13.24
CA ILE A 170 -10.28 -40.63 14.44
C ILE A 170 -10.06 -41.49 15.70
N GLY A 171 -10.44 -42.77 15.66
CA GLY A 171 -10.21 -43.69 16.79
C GLY A 171 -8.73 -43.92 17.10
N GLY A 172 -7.84 -43.82 16.11
CA GLY A 172 -6.40 -43.79 16.31
C GLY A 172 -5.94 -42.52 17.02
N LEU A 173 -6.40 -41.36 16.56
CA LEU A 173 -6.10 -40.05 17.17
C LEU A 173 -6.57 -39.98 18.64
N LEU A 174 -7.79 -40.43 18.94
CA LEU A 174 -8.35 -40.41 20.30
C LEU A 174 -7.53 -41.27 21.28
N ARG A 175 -7.00 -42.40 20.82
CA ARG A 175 -6.10 -43.24 21.64
C ARG A 175 -4.77 -42.54 21.90
N LEU A 176 -4.18 -41.91 20.88
CA LEU A 176 -2.96 -41.12 21.03
C LEU A 176 -3.13 -39.92 21.99
N LEU A 177 -4.29 -39.26 21.94
CA LEU A 177 -4.62 -38.16 22.87
C LEU A 177 -4.78 -38.65 24.32
N ASN A 178 -5.34 -39.84 24.52
CA ASN A 178 -5.52 -40.43 25.84
C ASN A 178 -4.21 -40.91 26.48
N ASP A 179 -3.24 -41.32 25.67
CA ASP A 179 -1.92 -41.80 26.12
C ASP A 179 -0.89 -40.65 26.30
N TYR A 180 -1.34 -39.39 26.27
CA TYR A 180 -0.45 -38.25 26.51
C TYR A 180 -0.16 -38.05 28.00
N HIS A 181 1.10 -38.27 28.41
CA HIS A 181 1.57 -38.20 29.81
C HIS A 181 2.22 -36.86 30.20
N GLY A 182 1.85 -35.75 29.54
CA GLY A 182 2.37 -34.42 29.88
C GLY A 182 1.74 -33.79 31.13
N THR A 183 1.82 -32.48 31.25
CA THR A 183 1.18 -31.71 32.34
C THR A 183 -0.33 -31.95 32.39
N TYR A 184 -0.87 -32.08 33.61
CA TYR A 184 -2.29 -32.36 33.87
C TYR A 184 -3.26 -31.43 33.13
N GLN A 185 -2.94 -30.14 33.03
CA GLN A 185 -3.75 -29.14 32.33
C GLN A 185 -3.84 -29.46 30.82
N VAL A 186 -2.73 -29.82 30.20
CA VAL A 186 -2.66 -30.14 28.76
C VAL A 186 -3.32 -31.48 28.47
N ALA A 187 -3.10 -32.50 29.33
CA ALA A 187 -3.74 -33.80 29.19
C ALA A 187 -5.28 -33.71 29.28
N THR A 188 -5.79 -32.92 30.23
CA THR A 188 -7.23 -32.68 30.37
C THR A 188 -7.79 -31.90 29.18
N ALA A 189 -7.09 -30.87 28.71
CA ALA A 189 -7.50 -30.09 27.54
C ALA A 189 -7.54 -30.94 26.25
N LEU A 190 -6.55 -31.82 26.04
CA LEU A 190 -6.51 -32.75 24.90
C LEU A 190 -7.66 -33.75 24.91
N LYS A 191 -8.07 -34.22 26.10
CA LYS A 191 -9.24 -35.11 26.26
C LYS A 191 -10.57 -34.40 25.99
N LEU A 192 -10.67 -33.12 26.37
CA LEU A 192 -11.87 -32.31 26.18
C LEU A 192 -12.02 -31.76 24.76
N ALA A 193 -10.91 -31.46 24.07
CA ALA A 193 -10.94 -30.83 22.75
C ALA A 193 -11.86 -31.55 21.73
N PRO A 194 -11.79 -32.89 21.54
CA PRO A 194 -12.69 -33.58 20.61
C PRO A 194 -14.18 -33.45 20.99
N ILE A 195 -14.49 -33.42 22.29
CA ILE A 195 -15.85 -33.38 22.82
C ILE A 195 -16.46 -31.98 22.59
N CYS A 196 -15.70 -30.92 22.89
CA CYS A 196 -16.15 -29.55 22.71
C CYS A 196 -16.35 -29.18 21.23
N PHE A 197 -15.48 -29.64 20.34
CA PHE A 197 -15.62 -29.35 18.90
C PHE A 197 -16.77 -30.13 18.24
N TYR A 198 -17.14 -31.31 18.75
CA TYR A 198 -18.29 -32.07 18.24
C TYR A 198 -19.64 -31.50 18.72
N ALA A 199 -19.68 -30.90 19.91
CA ALA A 199 -20.90 -30.32 20.48
C ALA A 199 -21.31 -28.96 19.85
N LEU A 200 -20.38 -28.25 19.20
CA LEU A 200 -20.62 -26.93 18.59
C LEU A 200 -21.11 -27.00 17.12
N THR A 201 -21.19 -28.19 16.54
CA THR A 201 -21.51 -28.40 15.11
C THR A 201 -22.87 -29.05 14.86
N ASN A 202 -23.74 -29.15 15.88
CA ASN A 202 -25.15 -29.55 15.76
C ASN A 202 -26.07 -28.39 16.11
#